data_AF-A0A258JNF0-F1
#
_entry.id   AF-A0A258JNF0-F1
#
_cell.length_a   1.000
_cell.length_b   1.000
_cell.length_c   1.000
_cell.angle_alpha   90.00
_cell.angle_beta   90.00
_cell.angle_gamma   90.00
#
_symmetry.space_group_name_H-M   'P 1'
#
loop_
_entity.id
_entity.type
_entity.pdbx_description
1 polymer ?
#
loop_
_entity_poly.entity_id
_entity_poly.type
_entity_poly.pdbx_seq_one_letter_code
_entity_poly.pdbx_strand_id
1 'polypeptide(L)'
;MIDPDIYAQAEAVLAACRARGLTIATAESCTGGLVAAALTEIAGSSDVVDRGFVTYSNAAKQKMLGVPAATLQAHGAVSREAAEAMARGALKAAGTSLAVSITGVAGPGGGSDAKPVGLVHFGC
;
A
#
# COMPACT_ATOMS: atom_id res chain seq x y z
N MET A 1 -8.06 4.63 -18.51
CA MET A 1 -6.63 4.91 -18.69
C MET A 1 -6.22 5.71 -17.48
N ILE A 2 -5.33 5.17 -16.66
CA ILE A 2 -4.73 5.94 -15.55
C ILE A 2 -4.03 7.19 -16.09
N ASP A 3 -3.78 8.13 -15.19
CA ASP A 3 -3.02 9.33 -15.49
C ASP A 3 -1.67 8.98 -16.16
N PRO A 4 -1.25 9.69 -17.24
CA PRO A 4 -0.02 9.36 -17.97
C PRO A 4 1.25 9.36 -17.12
N ASP A 5 1.34 10.23 -16.12
CA ASP A 5 2.51 10.29 -15.24
C ASP A 5 2.54 9.07 -14.31
N ILE A 6 1.37 8.64 -13.82
CA ILE A 6 1.24 7.40 -13.03
C ILE A 6 1.59 6.18 -13.89
N TYR A 7 1.14 6.15 -15.16
CA TYR A 7 1.49 5.07 -16.09
C TYR A 7 3.00 4.95 -16.27
N ALA A 8 3.68 6.07 -16.54
CA ALA A 8 5.13 6.11 -16.71
C ALA A 8 5.88 5.65 -15.45
N GLN A 9 5.40 6.03 -14.26
CA GLN A 9 5.96 5.59 -12.99
C GLN A 9 5.76 4.08 -12.75
N ALA A 10 4.57 3.56 -13.05
CA ALA A 10 4.30 2.13 -12.93
C ALA A 10 5.22 1.31 -13.85
N GLU A 11 5.40 1.76 -15.10
CA GLU A 11 6.32 1.12 -16.05
C GLU A 11 7.78 1.12 -15.54
N ALA A 12 8.26 2.25 -15.03
CA ALA A 12 9.60 2.38 -14.48
C ALA A 12 9.85 1.43 -13.27
N VAL A 13 8.88 1.34 -12.36
CA VAL A 13 8.97 0.44 -11.19
C VAL A 13 9.01 -1.02 -11.61
N LEU A 14 8.14 -1.44 -12.54
CA LEU A 14 8.09 -2.81 -13.02
C LEU A 14 9.37 -3.18 -13.78
N ALA A 15 9.88 -2.29 -14.64
CA ALA A 15 11.14 -2.50 -15.35
C ALA A 15 12.33 -2.68 -14.37
N ALA A 16 12.40 -1.84 -13.33
CA ALA A 16 13.44 -1.93 -12.30
C ALA A 16 13.38 -3.23 -11.50
N CYS A 17 12.19 -3.75 -11.22
CA CYS A 17 12.01 -5.01 -10.50
C CYS A 17 12.31 -6.22 -11.39
N ARG A 18 11.81 -6.22 -12.63
CA ARG A 18 12.09 -7.26 -13.63
C ARG A 18 13.58 -7.44 -13.87
N ALA A 19 14.33 -6.36 -14.01
CA ALA A 19 15.79 -6.41 -14.19
C ALA A 19 16.55 -7.06 -13.02
N ARG A 20 15.92 -7.18 -11.85
CA ARG A 20 16.50 -7.74 -10.62
C ARG A 20 15.81 -9.03 -10.16
N GLY A 21 14.82 -9.52 -10.91
CA GLY A 21 14.00 -10.67 -10.50
C GLY A 21 13.23 -10.46 -9.20
N LEU A 22 12.81 -9.22 -8.91
CA LEU A 22 12.08 -8.87 -7.69
C LEU A 22 10.56 -8.89 -7.93
N THR A 23 9.80 -9.34 -6.94
CA THR A 23 8.33 -9.28 -6.92
C THR A 23 7.81 -8.28 -5.90
N ILE A 24 6.60 -7.74 -6.14
CA ILE A 24 5.97 -6.69 -5.34
C ILE A 24 4.61 -7.15 -4.82
N ALA A 25 4.32 -6.83 -3.55
CA ALA A 25 2.96 -6.78 -3.02
C ALA A 25 2.55 -5.36 -2.58
N THR A 26 1.27 -5.00 -2.70
CA THR A 26 0.75 -3.71 -2.21
C THR A 26 -0.16 -3.90 -0.99
N ALA A 27 -0.15 -2.97 -0.03
CA ALA A 27 -1.07 -2.90 1.09
C ALA A 27 -1.76 -1.53 1.14
N GLU A 28 -3.01 -1.49 0.74
CA GLU A 28 -3.72 -0.25 0.44
C GLU A 28 -4.88 -0.02 1.41
N SER A 29 -4.94 1.17 2.00
CA SER A 29 -6.11 1.65 2.73
C SER A 29 -6.83 2.72 1.92
N CYS A 30 -6.42 3.99 2.03
CA CYS A 30 -7.13 5.12 1.41
C CYS A 30 -7.13 5.13 -0.12
N THR A 31 -6.21 4.42 -0.76
CA THR A 31 -6.15 4.27 -2.23
C THR A 31 -7.07 3.17 -2.76
N GLY A 32 -7.61 2.30 -1.90
CA GLY A 32 -8.64 1.33 -2.29
C GLY A 32 -8.25 0.32 -3.38
N GLY A 33 -6.96 0.09 -3.63
CA GLY A 33 -6.48 -0.82 -4.67
C GLY A 33 -6.00 -0.11 -5.95
N LEU A 34 -6.01 1.22 -5.99
CA LEU A 34 -5.60 1.99 -7.17
C LEU A 34 -4.11 1.87 -7.49
N VAL A 35 -3.24 1.59 -6.50
CA VAL A 35 -1.82 1.34 -6.77
C VAL A 35 -1.63 -0.02 -7.44
N ALA A 36 -2.30 -1.07 -6.94
CA ALA A 36 -2.32 -2.36 -7.61
C ALA A 36 -2.88 -2.23 -9.03
N ALA A 37 -4.00 -1.52 -9.20
CA ALA A 37 -4.61 -1.29 -10.50
C ALA A 37 -3.64 -0.62 -11.48
N ALA A 38 -2.95 0.45 -11.06
CA ALA A 38 -1.98 1.16 -11.89
C ALA A 38 -0.81 0.28 -12.32
N LEU A 39 -0.27 -0.54 -11.40
CA LEU A 39 0.79 -1.49 -11.74
C LEU A 39 0.29 -2.57 -12.73
N THR A 40 -0.94 -3.04 -12.55
CA THR A 40 -1.53 -4.07 -13.43
C THR A 40 -2.06 -3.54 -14.78
N GLU A 41 -2.07 -2.23 -14.99
CA GLU A 41 -2.40 -1.65 -16.30
C GLU A 41 -1.25 -1.81 -17.30
N ILE A 42 -0.03 -2.02 -16.81
CA ILE A 42 1.16 -2.23 -17.66
C ILE A 42 1.18 -3.67 -18.18
N ALA A 43 1.27 -3.82 -19.51
CA ALA A 43 1.39 -5.12 -20.13
C ALA A 43 2.61 -5.90 -19.58
N GLY A 44 2.40 -7.16 -19.21
CA GLY A 44 3.43 -8.02 -18.66
C GLY A 44 3.69 -7.83 -17.15
N SER A 45 2.91 -7.01 -16.43
CA SER A 45 3.05 -6.80 -14.98
C SER A 45 3.02 -8.09 -14.15
N SER A 46 2.46 -9.18 -14.67
CA SER A 46 2.35 -10.49 -14.01
C SER A 46 3.69 -11.13 -13.64
N ASP A 47 4.81 -10.67 -14.21
CA ASP A 47 6.13 -11.17 -13.83
C ASP A 47 6.72 -10.49 -12.59
N VAL A 48 6.10 -9.41 -12.11
CA VAL A 48 6.54 -8.63 -10.94
C VAL A 48 5.46 -8.50 -9.88
N VAL A 49 4.21 -8.24 -10.25
CA VAL A 49 3.11 -8.01 -9.30
C VAL A 49 2.55 -9.36 -8.83
N ASP A 50 2.72 -9.67 -7.55
CA ASP A 50 2.22 -10.92 -6.95
C ASP A 50 0.77 -10.78 -6.45
N ARG A 51 0.51 -9.82 -5.55
CA ARG A 51 -0.82 -9.54 -5.00
C ARG A 51 -0.97 -8.15 -4.41
N GLY A 52 -2.22 -7.73 -4.22
CA GLY A 52 -2.58 -6.53 -3.47
C GLY A 52 -3.50 -6.85 -2.28
N PHE A 53 -3.34 -6.13 -1.17
CA PHE A 53 -4.16 -6.21 0.02
C PHE A 53 -4.90 -4.90 0.22
N VAL A 54 -6.21 -4.86 -0.05
CA VAL A 54 -7.04 -3.71 0.33
C VAL A 54 -7.54 -3.91 1.76
N THR A 55 -7.01 -3.11 2.70
CA THR A 55 -7.24 -3.24 4.15
C THR A 55 -7.84 -1.97 4.75
N TYR A 56 -8.99 -1.56 4.23
CA TYR A 56 -9.62 -0.29 4.61
C TYR A 56 -9.92 -0.19 6.12
N SER A 57 -10.43 -1.26 6.73
CA SER A 57 -10.77 -1.28 8.16
C SER A 57 -9.59 -1.70 9.05
N ASN A 58 -9.61 -1.28 10.32
CA ASN A 58 -8.65 -1.74 11.33
C ASN A 58 -8.66 -3.27 11.50
N ALA A 59 -9.83 -3.89 11.36
CA ALA A 59 -9.97 -5.35 11.41
C ALA A 59 -9.28 -6.02 10.20
N ALA A 60 -9.38 -5.43 9.01
CA ALA A 60 -8.69 -5.93 7.82
C ALA A 60 -7.16 -5.80 7.96
N LYS A 61 -6.67 -4.66 8.46
CA LYS A 61 -5.24 -4.45 8.76
C LYS A 61 -4.71 -5.52 9.72
N GLN A 62 -5.46 -5.84 10.76
CA GLN A 62 -5.11 -6.89 11.72
C GLN A 62 -5.15 -8.29 11.07
N LYS A 63 -6.28 -8.64 10.43
CA LYS A 63 -6.53 -10.00 9.92
C LYS A 63 -5.64 -10.37 8.74
N MET A 64 -5.41 -9.44 7.82
CA MET A 64 -4.71 -9.72 6.55
C MET A 64 -3.22 -9.45 6.65
N LEU A 65 -2.82 -8.44 7.43
CA LEU A 65 -1.44 -7.97 7.50
C LEU A 65 -0.80 -8.13 8.89
N GLY A 66 -1.55 -8.61 9.89
CA GLY A 66 -1.01 -8.81 11.23
C GLY A 66 -0.63 -7.51 11.95
N VAL A 67 -1.20 -6.36 11.54
CA VAL A 67 -0.94 -5.08 12.23
C VAL A 67 -1.39 -5.19 13.69
N PRO A 68 -0.53 -4.93 14.68
CA PRO A 68 -0.90 -5.11 16.09
C PRO A 68 -2.04 -4.17 16.52
N ALA A 69 -3.01 -4.69 17.28
CA ALA A 69 -4.08 -3.88 17.86
C ALA A 69 -3.54 -2.72 18.72
N ALA A 70 -2.47 -2.97 19.47
CA ALA A 70 -1.79 -1.96 20.28
C ALA A 70 -1.25 -0.79 19.45
N THR A 71 -0.69 -1.05 18.26
CA THR A 71 -0.23 -0.01 17.32
C THR A 71 -1.39 0.87 16.88
N LEU A 72 -2.52 0.25 16.50
CA LEU A 72 -3.70 0.98 16.06
C LEU A 72 -4.34 1.80 17.19
N GLN A 73 -4.31 1.29 18.42
CA GLN A 73 -4.84 1.98 19.59
C GLN A 73 -3.96 3.18 19.99
N ALA A 74 -2.63 3.02 20.00
CA ALA A 74 -1.70 4.07 20.44
C ALA A 74 -1.48 5.15 19.38
N HIS A 75 -1.35 4.76 18.10
CA HIS A 75 -0.96 5.68 17.02
C HIS A 75 -2.10 5.96 16.03
N GLY A 76 -3.16 5.16 16.02
CA GLY A 76 -4.21 5.22 15.01
C GLY A 76 -3.82 4.59 13.66
N ALA A 77 -4.81 4.37 12.80
CA ALA A 77 -4.62 3.72 11.49
C ALA A 77 -3.84 4.58 10.49
N VAL A 78 -3.94 5.91 10.60
CA VAL A 78 -3.16 6.87 9.82
C VAL A 78 -1.99 7.31 10.69
N SER A 79 -0.88 6.59 10.57
CA SER A 79 0.36 6.81 11.31
C SER A 79 1.53 6.13 10.59
N ARG A 80 2.75 6.54 10.93
CA ARG A 80 3.97 5.88 10.44
C ARG A 80 4.02 4.42 10.89
N GLU A 81 3.69 4.15 12.14
CA GLU A 81 3.76 2.83 12.76
C GLU A 81 2.78 1.85 12.11
N ALA A 82 1.56 2.33 11.77
CA ALA A 82 0.60 1.53 11.04
C ALA A 82 1.08 1.24 9.61
N ALA A 83 1.64 2.21 8.89
CA ALA A 83 2.18 2.01 7.54
C ALA A 83 3.33 0.98 7.57
N GLU A 84 4.32 1.15 8.44
CA GLU A 84 5.42 0.19 8.57
C GLU A 84 4.94 -1.23 8.93
N ALA A 85 3.96 -1.35 9.84
CA ALA A 85 3.36 -2.65 10.17
C ALA A 85 2.61 -3.26 8.98
N MET A 86 1.89 -2.45 8.20
CA MET A 86 1.20 -2.90 6.98
C MET A 86 2.19 -3.41 5.93
N ALA A 87 3.29 -2.68 5.68
CA ALA A 87 4.33 -3.09 4.72
C ALA A 87 4.99 -4.41 5.12
N ARG A 88 5.45 -4.53 6.38
CA ARG A 88 6.02 -5.78 6.92
C ARG A 88 5.04 -6.94 6.85
N GLY A 89 3.77 -6.67 7.17
CA GLY A 89 2.67 -7.64 7.07
C GLY A 89 2.46 -8.16 5.65
N ALA A 90 2.43 -7.25 4.67
CA ALA A 90 2.24 -7.57 3.27
C ALA A 90 3.41 -8.39 2.73
N LEU A 91 4.65 -7.97 3.03
CA LEU A 91 5.87 -8.68 2.65
C LEU A 91 5.85 -10.12 3.18
N LYS A 92 5.51 -10.30 4.46
CA LYS A 92 5.44 -11.62 5.09
C LYS A 92 4.29 -12.48 4.52
N ALA A 93 3.12 -11.90 4.31
CA ALA A 93 1.94 -12.63 3.84
C ALA A 93 2.03 -13.03 2.36
N ALA A 94 2.71 -12.23 1.54
CA ALA A 94 2.91 -12.51 0.12
C ALA A 94 4.19 -13.34 -0.15
N GLY A 95 5.23 -13.19 0.69
CA GLY A 95 6.54 -13.81 0.44
C GLY A 95 7.28 -13.16 -0.74
N THR A 96 6.96 -11.91 -1.05
CA THR A 96 7.56 -11.13 -2.15
C THR A 96 8.89 -10.51 -1.76
N SER A 97 9.62 -9.99 -2.75
CA SER A 97 10.88 -9.27 -2.50
C SER A 97 10.65 -7.87 -1.91
N LEU A 98 9.56 -7.21 -2.32
CA LEU A 98 9.20 -5.85 -1.93
C LEU A 98 7.74 -5.79 -1.51
N ALA A 99 7.42 -4.85 -0.62
CA ALA A 99 6.07 -4.45 -0.32
C ALA A 99 5.98 -2.93 -0.20
N VAL A 100 4.83 -2.35 -0.55
CA VAL A 100 4.53 -0.94 -0.26
C VAL A 100 3.18 -0.87 0.43
N SER A 101 3.04 0.05 1.38
CA SER A 101 1.79 0.30 2.08
C SER A 101 1.41 1.77 2.09
N ILE A 102 0.10 2.03 2.04
CA ILE A 102 -0.48 3.36 2.03
C ILE A 102 -1.64 3.44 3.02
N THR A 103 -1.57 4.38 3.96
CA THR A 103 -2.66 4.68 4.90
C THR A 103 -2.80 6.18 5.13
N GLY A 104 -4.01 6.71 5.02
CA GLY A 104 -4.22 8.15 4.98
C GLY A 104 -5.69 8.56 5.12
N VAL A 105 -5.92 9.87 5.17
CA VAL A 105 -7.25 10.48 5.19
C VAL A 105 -7.49 11.16 3.83
N ALA A 106 -8.14 10.46 2.90
CA ALA A 106 -8.41 11.00 1.56
C ALA A 106 -9.43 12.16 1.55
N GLY A 107 -10.31 12.22 2.56
CA GLY A 107 -11.37 13.22 2.64
C GLY A 107 -12.67 12.81 1.91
N PRO A 108 -13.67 13.71 1.87
CA PRO A 108 -13.64 15.07 2.41
C PRO A 108 -13.78 15.13 3.95
N GLY A 109 -14.21 14.04 4.60
CA GLY A 109 -14.32 13.93 6.06
C GLY A 109 -13.19 13.13 6.72
N GLY A 110 -13.25 12.97 8.04
CA GLY A 110 -12.34 12.10 8.80
C GLY A 110 -11.01 12.75 9.21
N GLY A 111 -10.80 14.02 8.89
CA GLY A 111 -9.65 14.79 9.36
C GLY A 111 -9.85 15.38 10.76
N SER A 112 -8.73 15.67 11.42
CA SER A 112 -8.64 16.47 12.66
C SER A 112 -7.42 17.39 12.60
N ASP A 113 -7.26 18.32 13.53
CA ASP A 113 -6.08 19.21 13.57
C ASP A 113 -4.76 18.41 13.62
N ALA A 114 -4.74 17.29 14.33
CA ALA A 114 -3.57 16.42 14.41
C ALA A 114 -3.39 15.52 13.17
N LYS A 115 -4.46 15.25 12.42
CA LYS A 115 -4.48 14.35 11.26
C LYS A 115 -5.39 14.92 10.18
N PRO A 116 -4.95 15.97 9.46
CA PRO A 116 -5.81 16.66 8.51
C PRO A 116 -6.14 15.78 7.31
N VAL A 117 -7.23 16.14 6.61
CA VAL A 117 -7.49 15.60 5.27
C VAL A 117 -6.28 15.85 4.37
N GLY A 118 -5.91 14.84 3.58
CA GLY A 118 -4.70 14.85 2.74
C GLY A 118 -3.46 14.28 3.41
N LEU A 119 -3.47 14.03 4.73
CA LEU A 119 -2.37 13.31 5.38
C LEU A 119 -2.33 11.85 4.92
N VAL A 120 -1.19 11.42 4.37
CA VAL A 120 -0.92 10.05 3.96
C VAL A 120 0.45 9.61 4.47
N HIS A 121 0.50 8.42 5.07
CA HIS A 121 1.73 7.73 5.41
C HIS A 121 2.00 6.59 4.43
N PHE A 122 3.26 6.48 4.03
CA PHE A 122 3.78 5.42 3.18
C PHE A 122 4.78 4.57 3.97
N GLY A 123 4.80 3.27 3.71
CA GLY A 123 5.80 2.35 4.27
C GLY A 123 6.25 1.33 3.23
N CYS A 124 7.51 0.89 3.32
CA CYS A 124 8.14 -0.11 2.45
C CYS A 124 8.94 -1.12 3.28
#